data_AF-A0A3D1BI68-F1
#
_entry.id   AF-A0A3D1BI68-F1
#
_cell.length_a   1.000
_cell.length_b   1.000
_cell.length_c   1.000
_cell.angle_alpha   90.00
_cell.angle_beta   90.00
_cell.angle_gamma   90.00
#
_symmetry.space_group_name_H-M   'P 1'
#
loop_
_entity.id
_entity.type
_entity.pdbx_description
1 polymer ?
#
loop_
_entity_poly.entity_id
_entity_poly.type
_entity_poly.pdbx_seq_one_letter_code
_entity_poly.pdbx_strand_id
1 'polypeptide(L)'
;MKQLLTLALCLFSLGAMAQGSFPYNPDANENGTVGSEDLLAFLSVYGSAFLPSGVLPVAGGGTGVSTLDSARLALGVSTFADVIPLGQSGPEAQVTGDLRITQNLNQGQGNVASGLYAAVSGRGGTASGTYSFVTNQNSTATATCSSAIGEGTSATATAAHSQGFGSEASGLAAHAEGYYTVASS
;
A
#
# COMPACT_ATOMS: atom_id res chain seq x y z
N MET A 1 13.13 37.08 -44.76
CA MET A 1 14.05 36.50 -43.74
C MET A 1 13.32 35.81 -42.57
N LYS A 2 12.14 36.26 -42.12
CA LYS A 2 11.37 35.57 -41.06
C LYS A 2 10.79 34.20 -41.46
N GLN A 3 10.57 33.94 -42.75
CA GLN A 3 10.03 32.67 -43.24
C GLN A 3 11.09 31.58 -43.49
N LEU A 4 12.37 31.92 -43.59
CA LEU A 4 13.45 30.93 -43.68
C LEU A 4 13.84 30.38 -42.32
N LEU A 5 13.69 31.17 -41.25
CA LEU A 5 13.97 30.71 -39.88
C LEU A 5 12.91 29.71 -39.39
N THR A 6 11.65 29.84 -39.84
CA THR A 6 10.57 28.88 -39.53
C THR A 6 10.76 27.55 -40.24
N LEU A 7 11.34 27.53 -41.44
CA LEU A 7 11.62 26.30 -42.18
C LEU A 7 12.83 25.54 -41.62
N ALA A 8 13.81 26.26 -41.05
CA ALA A 8 14.98 25.68 -40.41
C ALA A 8 14.67 25.02 -39.04
N LEU A 9 13.59 25.44 -38.36
CA LEU A 9 13.20 24.87 -37.07
C LEU A 9 12.41 23.53 -37.19
N CYS A 10 11.94 23.18 -38.38
CA CYS A 10 11.27 21.90 -38.65
C CYS A 10 12.25 20.75 -38.98
N LEU A 11 13.56 21.03 -39.03
CA LEU A 11 14.60 20.04 -39.37
C LEU A 11 15.15 19.27 -38.17
N PHE A 12 14.68 19.53 -36.95
CA PHE A 12 14.93 18.64 -35.81
C PHE A 12 13.84 17.56 -35.77
N SER A 13 13.99 16.55 -36.62
CA SER A 13 13.35 15.26 -36.40
C SER A 13 13.95 14.67 -35.12
N LEU A 14 13.28 14.89 -33.98
CA LEU A 14 13.45 13.96 -32.86
C LEU A 14 13.06 12.60 -33.40
N GLY A 15 14.03 11.70 -33.56
CA GLY A 15 13.78 10.32 -33.93
C GLY A 15 12.78 9.74 -32.96
N ALA A 16 11.54 9.58 -33.41
CA ALA A 16 10.54 8.81 -32.70
C ALA A 16 11.02 7.36 -32.80
N MET A 17 11.54 6.84 -31.70
CA MET A 17 11.85 5.41 -31.62
C MET A 17 10.57 4.63 -31.90
N ALA A 18 10.66 3.63 -32.77
CA ALA A 18 9.57 2.73 -33.13
C ALA A 18 8.83 2.25 -31.87
N GLN A 19 7.64 2.80 -31.65
CA GLN A 19 6.69 2.26 -30.68
C GLN A 19 5.93 1.16 -31.42
N GLY A 20 6.32 -0.08 -31.18
CA GLY A 20 5.69 -1.25 -31.81
C GLY A 20 4.16 -1.23 -31.70
N SER A 21 3.51 -1.80 -32.71
CA SER A 21 2.06 -2.01 -32.92
C SER A 21 1.13 -1.54 -31.78
N PHE A 22 0.98 -0.22 -31.67
CA PHE A 22 -0.17 0.39 -31.03
C PHE A 22 -1.23 0.71 -32.09
N PRO A 23 -2.53 0.79 -31.73
CA PRO A 23 -3.60 1.17 -32.66
C PRO A 23 -3.38 2.51 -33.37
N TYR A 24 -2.48 3.34 -32.83
CA TYR A 24 -1.95 4.53 -33.45
C TYR A 24 -0.43 4.45 -33.46
N ASN A 25 0.12 3.64 -34.36
CA ASN A 25 1.52 3.74 -34.72
C ASN A 25 1.67 4.92 -35.71
N PRO A 26 2.29 6.04 -35.31
CA PRO A 26 2.47 7.18 -36.22
C PRO A 26 3.46 6.89 -37.36
N ASP A 27 4.23 5.80 -37.29
CA ASP A 27 5.16 5.29 -38.32
C ASP A 27 4.70 3.89 -38.75
N ALA A 28 3.59 3.82 -39.48
CA ALA A 28 2.89 2.60 -39.82
C ALA A 28 3.71 1.64 -40.70
N ASN A 29 4.68 2.14 -41.46
CA ASN A 29 5.59 1.34 -42.27
C ASN A 29 6.96 1.08 -41.60
N GLU A 30 7.13 1.51 -40.34
CA GLU A 30 8.32 1.28 -39.50
C GLU A 30 9.64 1.75 -40.12
N ASN A 31 9.58 2.79 -40.96
CA ASN A 31 10.75 3.30 -41.67
C ASN A 31 11.54 4.36 -40.88
N GLY A 32 11.07 4.71 -39.67
CA GLY A 32 11.65 5.69 -38.77
C GLY A 32 11.22 7.14 -39.06
N THR A 33 10.29 7.36 -39.98
CA THR A 33 9.79 8.69 -40.36
C THR A 33 8.27 8.70 -40.53
N VAL A 34 7.61 9.73 -40.01
CA VAL A 34 6.17 9.93 -40.20
C VAL A 34 5.95 10.66 -41.53
N GLY A 35 5.50 9.93 -42.55
CA GLY A 35 5.33 10.41 -43.91
C GLY A 35 3.90 10.36 -44.43
N SER A 36 3.73 10.62 -45.72
CA SER A 36 2.43 10.58 -46.40
C SER A 36 1.81 9.19 -46.41
N GLU A 37 2.64 8.14 -46.43
CA GLU A 37 2.19 6.74 -46.37
C GLU A 37 1.57 6.41 -45.00
N ASP A 38 2.13 6.94 -43.91
CA ASP A 38 1.62 6.76 -42.55
C ASP A 38 0.33 7.56 -42.31
N LEU A 39 0.24 8.75 -42.91
CA LEU A 39 -0.98 9.54 -42.93
C LEU A 39 -2.11 8.81 -43.67
N LEU A 40 -1.82 8.18 -44.80
CA LEU A 40 -2.82 7.37 -45.54
C LEU A 40 -3.32 6.19 -44.71
N ALA A 41 -2.43 5.52 -43.98
CA ALA A 41 -2.79 4.47 -43.05
C ALA A 41 -3.69 5.00 -41.91
N PHE A 42 -3.34 6.15 -41.31
CA PHE A 42 -4.17 6.80 -40.28
C PHE A 42 -5.55 7.20 -40.79
N LEU A 43 -5.65 7.74 -42.01
CA LEU A 43 -6.92 8.16 -42.60
C LEU A 43 -7.90 6.99 -42.76
N SER A 44 -7.40 5.76 -42.95
CA SER A 44 -8.24 4.56 -43.07
C SER A 44 -9.00 4.20 -41.78
N VAL A 45 -8.51 4.65 -40.62
CA VAL A 45 -9.11 4.42 -39.30
C VAL A 45 -9.66 5.69 -38.67
N TYR A 46 -9.50 6.85 -39.33
CA TYR A 46 -9.96 8.15 -38.84
C TYR A 46 -11.49 8.19 -38.70
N GLY A 47 -11.96 8.41 -37.48
CA GLY A 47 -13.39 8.44 -37.15
C GLY A 47 -14.01 7.06 -36.89
N SER A 48 -13.24 5.98 -36.98
CA SER A 48 -13.65 4.67 -36.47
C SER A 48 -13.74 4.68 -34.94
N ALA A 49 -14.60 3.83 -34.37
CA ALA A 49 -14.56 3.58 -32.94
C ALA A 49 -13.18 3.01 -32.59
N PHE A 50 -12.56 3.52 -31.53
CA PHE A 50 -11.32 2.96 -31.02
C PHE A 50 -11.54 1.50 -30.63
N LEU A 51 -11.01 0.57 -31.42
CA LEU A 51 -11.08 -0.87 -31.19
C LEU A 51 -9.67 -1.38 -30.87
N PRO A 52 -9.35 -1.57 -29.58
CA PRO A 52 -8.04 -2.08 -29.16
C PRO A 52 -8.02 -3.60 -29.35
N SER A 53 -7.93 -4.11 -30.58
CA SER A 53 -7.86 -5.56 -30.76
C SER A 53 -6.45 -6.08 -30.49
N GLY A 54 -6.37 -6.93 -29.45
CA GLY A 54 -5.17 -7.35 -28.73
C GLY A 54 -5.40 -7.17 -27.23
N VAL A 55 -4.78 -7.98 -26.35
CA VAL A 55 -4.96 -7.79 -24.90
C VAL A 55 -4.45 -6.39 -24.52
N LEU A 56 -5.33 -5.53 -24.03
CA LEU A 56 -4.96 -4.22 -23.52
C LEU A 56 -4.06 -4.37 -22.29
N PRO A 57 -2.93 -3.65 -22.20
CA PRO A 57 -2.03 -3.65 -21.02
C PRO A 57 -2.55 -2.83 -19.83
N VAL A 58 -1.90 -2.94 -18.64
CA VAL A 58 -2.23 -2.14 -17.40
C VAL A 58 -2.31 -0.66 -17.66
N ALA A 59 -1.75 -0.26 -18.79
CA ALA A 59 -1.93 1.01 -19.46
C ALA A 59 -2.52 0.69 -20.85
N GLY A 60 -3.70 1.12 -21.28
CA GLY A 60 -4.48 2.23 -20.77
C GLY A 60 -5.19 2.02 -19.44
N GLY A 61 -5.01 0.87 -18.77
CA GLY A 61 -5.59 0.58 -17.46
C GLY A 61 -5.56 -0.88 -16.98
N GLY A 62 -5.31 -1.92 -17.79
CA GLY A 62 -5.41 -3.35 -17.32
C GLY A 62 -4.30 -4.35 -17.71
N THR A 63 -3.47 -4.87 -16.81
CA THR A 63 -2.58 -6.08 -16.80
C THR A 63 -2.07 -6.89 -18.01
N GLY A 64 -2.43 -6.64 -19.28
CA GLY A 64 -1.99 -7.47 -20.41
C GLY A 64 -2.55 -8.88 -20.36
N VAL A 65 -3.59 -9.06 -19.56
CA VAL A 65 -4.29 -10.32 -19.26
C VAL A 65 -5.78 -10.00 -19.13
N SER A 66 -6.63 -10.97 -19.48
CA SER A 66 -8.09 -10.80 -19.58
C SER A 66 -8.87 -11.20 -18.32
N THR A 67 -8.19 -11.64 -17.25
CA THR A 67 -8.84 -12.09 -16.01
C THR A 67 -8.28 -11.39 -14.79
N LEU A 68 -9.10 -11.23 -13.75
CA LEU A 68 -8.69 -10.60 -12.48
C LEU A 68 -7.60 -11.41 -11.75
N ASP A 69 -7.64 -12.73 -11.83
CA ASP A 69 -6.61 -13.59 -11.26
C ASP A 69 -5.27 -13.43 -11.98
N SER A 70 -5.30 -13.39 -13.32
CA SER A 70 -4.09 -13.12 -14.10
C SER A 70 -3.59 -11.69 -13.87
N ALA A 71 -4.50 -10.75 -13.58
CA ALA A 71 -4.16 -9.36 -13.27
C ALA A 71 -3.43 -9.25 -11.93
N ARG A 72 -3.97 -9.89 -10.89
CA ARG A 72 -3.33 -10.01 -9.57
C ARG A 72 -1.94 -10.65 -9.69
N LEU A 73 -1.83 -11.71 -10.48
CA LEU A 73 -0.54 -12.36 -10.76
C LEU A 73 0.44 -11.42 -11.47
N ALA A 74 -0.01 -10.71 -12.51
CA ALA A 74 0.80 -9.74 -13.25
C ALA A 74 1.28 -8.57 -12.37
N LEU A 75 0.47 -8.16 -11.39
CA LEU A 75 0.82 -7.13 -10.39
C LEU A 75 1.60 -7.69 -9.18
N GLY A 76 1.87 -9.00 -9.14
CA GLY A 76 2.55 -9.65 -8.01
C GLY A 76 1.75 -9.65 -6.71
N VAL A 77 0.44 -9.39 -6.77
CA VAL A 77 -0.47 -9.40 -5.62
C VAL A 77 -0.92 -10.84 -5.36
N SER A 78 -0.03 -11.64 -4.77
CA SER A 78 -0.27 -13.06 -4.49
C SER A 78 -0.71 -13.34 -3.05
N THR A 79 -0.35 -12.47 -2.10
CA THR A 79 -0.59 -12.71 -0.67
C THR A 79 -1.90 -12.14 -0.16
N PHE A 80 -2.42 -11.07 -0.76
CA PHE A 80 -3.67 -10.41 -0.36
C PHE A 80 -4.81 -10.77 -1.31
N ALA A 81 -5.98 -11.11 -0.75
CA ALA A 81 -7.19 -11.35 -1.51
C ALA A 81 -8.41 -10.76 -0.77
N ASP A 82 -9.28 -10.06 -1.48
CA ASP A 82 -10.60 -9.73 -0.96
C ASP A 82 -11.43 -11.02 -0.91
N VAL A 83 -12.13 -11.22 0.20
CA VAL A 83 -12.98 -12.38 0.42
C VAL A 83 -14.39 -11.88 0.67
N ILE A 84 -15.37 -12.57 0.09
CA ILE A 84 -16.78 -12.47 0.46
C ILE A 84 -17.12 -13.80 1.12
N PRO A 85 -17.01 -13.93 2.45
CA PRO A 85 -17.31 -15.18 3.12
C PRO A 85 -18.76 -15.58 2.88
N LEU A 86 -18.99 -16.87 2.64
CA LEU A 86 -20.33 -17.39 2.39
C LEU A 86 -21.26 -17.06 3.57
N GLY A 87 -22.25 -16.19 3.33
CA GLY A 87 -23.24 -15.79 4.35
C GLY A 87 -22.85 -14.59 5.23
N GLN A 88 -21.74 -13.90 4.97
CA GLN A 88 -21.35 -12.67 5.67
C GLN A 88 -21.48 -11.45 4.74
N SER A 89 -21.81 -10.30 5.30
CA SER A 89 -21.83 -9.00 4.61
C SER A 89 -20.72 -8.12 5.16
N GLY A 90 -19.82 -7.67 4.30
CA GLY A 90 -18.76 -6.74 4.65
C GLY A 90 -17.47 -6.97 3.83
N PRO A 91 -16.63 -5.94 3.67
CA PRO A 91 -15.31 -6.10 3.07
C PRO A 91 -14.39 -6.88 4.03
N GLU A 92 -13.89 -8.03 3.58
CA GLU A 92 -12.87 -8.81 4.28
C GLU A 92 -11.67 -9.01 3.36
N ALA A 93 -10.46 -8.96 3.93
CA ALA A 93 -9.23 -9.27 3.21
C ALA A 93 -8.49 -10.41 3.91
N GLN A 94 -8.09 -11.42 3.14
CA GLN A 94 -7.30 -12.55 3.59
C GLN A 94 -5.84 -12.39 3.18
N VAL A 95 -4.92 -12.77 4.07
CA VAL A 95 -3.49 -12.91 3.78
C VAL A 95 -3.09 -14.38 3.80
N THR A 96 -2.68 -14.96 2.67
CA THR A 96 -2.32 -16.40 2.55
C THR A 96 -0.80 -16.65 2.74
N GLY A 97 -0.07 -15.67 3.26
CA GLY A 97 1.38 -15.75 3.54
C GLY A 97 1.79 -14.87 4.72
N ASP A 98 3.07 -14.52 4.81
CA ASP A 98 3.58 -13.68 5.91
C ASP A 98 3.19 -12.21 5.75
N LEU A 99 2.65 -11.61 6.81
CA LEU A 99 2.47 -10.17 6.94
C LEU A 99 3.62 -9.58 7.76
N ARG A 100 4.52 -8.84 7.12
CA ARG A 100 5.62 -8.13 7.80
C ARG A 100 5.29 -6.65 7.96
N ILE A 101 5.13 -6.21 9.21
CA ILE A 101 4.95 -4.80 9.58
C ILE A 101 6.28 -4.26 10.10
N THR A 102 6.81 -3.22 9.45
CA THR A 102 8.12 -2.62 9.78
C THR A 102 8.01 -1.28 10.51
N GLN A 103 6.79 -0.81 10.74
CA GLN A 103 6.48 0.41 11.48
C GLN A 103 5.59 0.05 12.68
N ASN A 104 4.77 0.97 13.16
CA ASN A 104 3.78 0.67 14.19
C ASN A 104 2.58 -0.14 13.63
N LEU A 105 1.94 -0.91 14.50
CA LEU A 105 0.66 -1.57 14.26
C LEU A 105 -0.40 -0.93 15.15
N ASN A 106 -1.46 -0.40 14.54
CA ASN A 106 -2.58 0.21 15.24
C ASN A 106 -3.90 -0.45 14.82
N GLN A 107 -4.43 -1.33 15.66
CA GLN A 107 -5.65 -2.12 15.39
C GLN A 107 -6.77 -1.77 16.35
N GLY A 108 -7.96 -1.46 15.83
CA GLY A 108 -9.13 -1.10 16.65
C GLY A 108 -9.38 0.40 16.71
N GLN A 109 -9.93 0.91 17.82
CA GLN A 109 -10.51 2.26 17.90
C GLN A 109 -9.77 3.17 18.89
N GLY A 110 -9.41 4.38 18.47
CA GLY A 110 -8.92 5.43 19.37
C GLY A 110 -7.57 5.11 20.02
N ASN A 111 -6.79 4.25 19.39
CA ASN A 111 -5.48 3.82 19.84
C ASN A 111 -4.38 4.74 19.29
N VAL A 112 -3.27 4.84 20.02
CA VAL A 112 -2.07 5.59 19.62
C VAL A 112 -0.86 4.67 19.70
N ALA A 113 -0.40 4.18 18.54
CA ALA A 113 0.88 3.49 18.40
C ALA A 113 1.89 4.46 17.78
N SER A 114 2.77 5.04 18.60
CA SER A 114 3.72 6.09 18.17
C SER A 114 5.19 5.73 18.36
N GLY A 115 5.49 4.69 19.15
CA GLY A 115 6.85 4.17 19.28
C GLY A 115 7.32 3.42 18.03
N LEU A 116 8.64 3.34 17.83
CA LEU A 116 9.22 2.52 16.78
C LEU A 116 8.85 1.06 17.01
N TYR A 117 8.26 0.41 15.98
CA TYR A 117 7.75 -0.97 16.07
C TYR A 117 6.72 -1.21 17.18
N ALA A 118 6.06 -0.15 17.68
CA ALA A 118 5.03 -0.28 18.71
C ALA A 118 3.77 -0.92 18.14
N ALA A 119 3.05 -1.69 18.96
CA ALA A 119 1.81 -2.33 18.57
C ALA A 119 0.70 -2.10 19.59
N VAL A 120 -0.48 -1.69 19.11
CA VAL A 120 -1.70 -1.54 19.91
C VAL A 120 -2.84 -2.28 19.26
N SER A 121 -3.60 -3.03 20.05
CA SER A 121 -4.87 -3.62 19.64
C SER A 121 -5.99 -3.37 20.66
N GLY A 122 -7.21 -3.08 20.20
CA GLY A 122 -8.38 -2.88 21.05
C GLY A 122 -8.88 -1.43 21.04
N ARG A 123 -9.10 -0.82 22.21
CA ARG A 123 -9.71 0.51 22.32
C ARG A 123 -8.99 1.43 23.31
N GLY A 124 -8.66 2.65 22.89
CA GLY A 124 -8.10 3.68 23.77
C GLY A 124 -6.70 3.36 24.33
N GLY A 125 -5.95 2.45 23.69
CA GLY A 125 -4.61 2.06 24.11
C GLY A 125 -3.52 3.01 23.60
N THR A 126 -2.46 3.22 24.37
CA THR A 126 -1.31 4.05 23.97
C THR A 126 0.00 3.26 24.09
N ALA A 127 0.62 2.89 22.97
CA ALA A 127 1.96 2.31 22.90
C ALA A 127 2.93 3.34 22.29
N SER A 128 3.65 4.08 23.13
CA SER A 128 4.57 5.15 22.69
C SER A 128 6.04 4.82 22.89
N GLY A 129 6.36 3.75 23.62
CA GLY A 129 7.72 3.25 23.78
C GLY A 129 8.20 2.47 22.54
N THR A 130 9.52 2.44 22.31
CA THR A 130 10.09 1.60 21.25
C THR A 130 9.86 0.12 21.59
N TYR A 131 9.34 -0.66 20.63
CA TYR A 131 8.88 -2.06 20.85
C TYR A 131 7.79 -2.22 21.92
N SER A 132 7.04 -1.15 22.24
CA SER A 132 5.98 -1.24 23.24
C SER A 132 4.73 -1.95 22.71
N PHE A 133 3.97 -2.60 23.61
CA PHE A 133 2.79 -3.38 23.26
C PHE A 133 1.60 -3.05 24.17
N VAL A 134 0.42 -2.85 23.58
CA VAL A 134 -0.83 -2.65 24.33
C VAL A 134 -1.95 -3.48 23.74
N THR A 135 -2.76 -4.11 24.59
CA THR A 135 -3.99 -4.81 24.16
C THR A 135 -5.20 -4.50 25.04
N ASN A 136 -6.39 -4.78 24.48
CA ASN A 136 -7.69 -4.67 25.13
C ASN A 136 -8.14 -3.20 25.32
N GLN A 137 -8.19 -2.61 26.52
CA GLN A 137 -8.84 -1.30 26.72
C GLN A 137 -8.07 -0.35 27.62
N ASN A 138 -8.02 0.94 27.24
CA ASN A 138 -7.57 2.06 28.08
C ASN A 138 -6.21 1.83 28.77
N SER A 139 -5.30 1.11 28.11
CA SER A 139 -4.01 0.71 28.69
C SER A 139 -2.85 1.50 28.06
N THR A 140 -1.75 1.65 28.79
CA THR A 140 -0.64 2.52 28.38
C THR A 140 0.71 1.85 28.57
N ALA A 141 1.51 1.80 27.52
CA ALA A 141 2.89 1.33 27.52
C ALA A 141 3.81 2.40 26.89
N THR A 142 4.55 3.15 27.71
CA THR A 142 5.25 4.37 27.27
C THR A 142 6.77 4.26 27.16
N ALA A 143 7.37 3.17 27.64
CA ALA A 143 8.80 3.00 27.69
C ALA A 143 9.30 1.90 26.74
N THR A 144 10.61 1.88 26.49
CA THR A 144 11.23 0.86 25.64
C THR A 144 10.93 -0.54 26.16
N CYS A 145 10.44 -1.41 25.27
CA CYS A 145 10.03 -2.79 25.55
C CYS A 145 8.96 -2.94 26.64
N SER A 146 8.17 -1.91 26.94
CA SER A 146 7.10 -2.01 27.94
C SER A 146 5.83 -2.62 27.36
N SER A 147 5.03 -3.30 28.18
CA SER A 147 3.79 -3.98 27.75
C SER A 147 2.65 -3.76 28.74
N ALA A 148 1.47 -3.34 28.26
CA ALA A 148 0.27 -3.14 29.08
C ALA A 148 -0.93 -3.89 28.48
N ILE A 149 -1.38 -4.94 29.17
CA ILE A 149 -2.36 -5.92 28.66
C ILE A 149 -3.59 -5.97 29.57
N GLY A 150 -4.76 -5.59 29.05
CA GLY A 150 -6.02 -5.69 29.81
C GLY A 150 -6.78 -4.37 29.85
N GLU A 151 -7.38 -4.04 30.98
CA GLU A 151 -8.19 -2.83 31.14
C GLU A 151 -7.58 -1.88 32.16
N GLY A 152 -7.24 -0.67 31.73
CA GLY A 152 -6.68 0.36 32.61
C GLY A 152 -5.28 0.01 33.13
N THR A 153 -4.51 -0.80 32.41
CA THR A 153 -3.16 -1.21 32.81
C THR A 153 -2.11 -0.18 32.36
N SER A 154 -1.06 0.00 33.17
CA SER A 154 -0.01 0.99 32.91
C SER A 154 1.39 0.39 33.09
N ALA A 155 2.21 0.41 32.03
CA ALA A 155 3.61 -0.01 32.05
C ALA A 155 4.51 1.12 31.56
N THR A 156 5.10 1.88 32.49
CA THR A 156 5.72 3.19 32.20
C THR A 156 7.25 3.21 32.29
N ALA A 157 7.87 2.10 32.71
CA ALA A 157 9.32 1.96 32.81
C ALA A 157 9.87 0.96 31.78
N THR A 158 11.17 1.07 31.49
CA THR A 158 11.85 0.21 30.53
C THR A 158 11.67 -1.26 30.90
N ALA A 159 11.29 -2.07 29.93
CA ALA A 159 10.99 -3.50 30.09
C ALA A 159 9.90 -3.84 31.11
N ALA A 160 9.07 -2.88 31.54
CA ALA A 160 7.98 -3.13 32.48
C ALA A 160 6.81 -3.87 31.82
N HIS A 161 6.15 -4.76 32.56
CA HIS A 161 4.97 -5.49 32.13
C HIS A 161 3.82 -5.28 33.13
N SER A 162 2.68 -4.78 32.65
CA SER A 162 1.46 -4.64 33.43
C SER A 162 0.32 -5.43 32.79
N GLN A 163 -0.37 -6.27 33.56
CA GLN A 163 -1.44 -7.14 33.06
C GLN A 163 -2.65 -7.22 34.01
N GLY A 164 -3.87 -7.25 33.47
CA GLY A 164 -5.11 -7.44 34.24
C GLY A 164 -6.02 -6.21 34.24
N PHE A 165 -6.48 -5.80 35.43
CA PHE A 165 -7.39 -4.66 35.61
C PHE A 165 -6.77 -3.65 36.58
N GLY A 166 -6.46 -2.45 36.09
CA GLY A 166 -5.92 -1.36 36.91
C GLY A 166 -4.51 -1.60 37.47
N SER A 167 -3.74 -2.54 36.92
CA SER A 167 -2.37 -2.83 37.35
C SER A 167 -1.36 -1.79 36.84
N GLU A 168 -0.31 -1.54 37.62
CA GLU A 168 0.72 -0.54 37.33
C GLU A 168 2.13 -1.12 37.52
N ALA A 169 2.93 -1.12 36.46
CA ALA A 169 4.36 -1.46 36.48
C ALA A 169 5.19 -0.23 36.11
N SER A 170 5.78 0.43 37.11
CA SER A 170 6.55 1.67 36.97
C SER A 170 8.02 1.55 37.41
N GLY A 171 8.45 0.37 37.87
CA GLY A 171 9.86 0.05 38.13
C GLY A 171 10.60 -0.50 36.89
N LEU A 172 11.93 -0.37 36.85
CA LEU A 172 12.75 -0.94 35.79
C LEU A 172 12.55 -2.47 35.74
N ALA A 173 12.13 -3.01 34.59
CA ALA A 173 11.80 -4.43 34.43
C ALA A 173 10.75 -4.96 35.42
N ALA A 174 9.90 -4.09 35.98
CA ALA A 174 8.86 -4.49 36.92
C ALA A 174 7.73 -5.28 36.24
N HIS A 175 7.12 -6.21 37.00
CA HIS A 175 5.96 -6.98 36.57
C HIS A 175 4.81 -6.80 37.57
N ALA A 176 3.67 -6.28 37.11
CA ALA A 176 2.44 -6.15 37.89
C ALA A 176 1.30 -6.90 37.18
N GLU A 177 0.66 -7.84 37.87
CA GLU A 177 -0.40 -8.68 37.28
C GLU A 177 -1.59 -8.82 38.22
N GLY A 178 -2.81 -8.77 37.70
CA GLY A 178 -4.05 -8.98 38.45
C GLY A 178 -4.90 -7.70 38.61
N TYR A 179 -5.56 -7.58 39.77
CA TYR A 179 -6.49 -6.49 40.08
C TYR A 179 -5.81 -5.44 40.97
N TYR A 180 -5.58 -4.24 40.43
CA TYR A 180 -4.92 -3.11 41.12
C TYR A 180 -3.59 -3.47 41.81
N THR A 181 -2.77 -4.29 41.16
CA THR A 181 -1.42 -4.58 41.63
C THR A 181 -0.44 -3.52 41.16
N VAL A 182 0.55 -3.20 41.99
CA VAL A 182 1.54 -2.16 41.71
C VAL A 182 2.93 -2.71 41.92
N ALA A 183 3.81 -2.52 40.94
CA ALA A 183 5.24 -2.82 41.02
C ALA A 183 6.05 -1.59 40.58
N SER A 184 6.71 -0.92 41.53
CA SER A 184 7.32 0.40 41.34
C SER A 184 8.83 0.47 41.61
N SER A 185 9.45 -0.65 41.96
CA SER A 185 10.89 -0.77 42.27
C SER A 185 11.60 -1.69 41.31
#